data_AF-A0A0F9JHF9-F1
#
_entry.id   AF-A0A0F9JHF9-F1
#
_cell.length_a   1.000
_cell.length_b   1.000
_cell.length_c   1.000
_cell.angle_alpha   90.00
_cell.angle_beta   90.00
_cell.angle_gamma   90.00
#
_symmetry.space_group_name_H-M   'P 1'
#
loop_
_entity.id
_entity.type
_entity.pdbx_description
1 polymer ?
#
loop_
_entity_poly.entity_id
_entity_poly.type
_entity_poly.pdbx_seq_one_letter_code
_entity_poly.pdbx_strand_id
1 'polypeptide(L)'
;MELFNTVAVLVTLAALFAYVNARFLGLPGNIGLLVISLIASLLMIIAGKSGLPVAQGLVEMVRHIDFNVTLMVGMLSFLLFAGALHVDLDELLARKWKIGSFATVGVVLSTILVGSLTWVLLKLSALR
;
A
#
# COMPACT_ATOMS: atom_id res chain seq x y z
N MET A 1 -13.18 11.14 10.50
CA MET A 1 -13.20 11.83 9.19
C MET A 1 -14.21 11.12 8.31
N GLU A 2 -15.04 11.86 7.55
CA GLU A 2 -15.84 11.30 6.46
C GLU A 2 -14.92 10.56 5.46
N LEU A 3 -15.33 9.39 4.95
CA LEU A 3 -14.57 8.60 3.96
C LEU A 3 -14.11 9.45 2.77
N PHE A 4 -14.98 10.36 2.32
CA PHE A 4 -14.72 11.27 1.22
C PHE A 4 -13.52 12.19 1.46
N ASN A 5 -13.38 12.74 2.67
CA ASN A 5 -12.27 13.63 3.01
C ASN A 5 -10.93 12.87 3.03
N THR A 6 -10.93 11.64 3.55
CA THR A 6 -9.75 10.77 3.53
C THR A 6 -9.31 10.47 2.10
N VAL A 7 -10.25 10.10 1.22
CA VAL A 7 -9.95 9.84 -0.19
C VAL A 7 -9.43 11.10 -0.88
N ALA A 8 -10.03 12.27 -0.65
CA ALA A 8 -9.58 13.53 -1.22
C ALA A 8 -8.14 13.86 -0.81
N VAL A 9 -7.79 13.69 0.48
CA VAL A 9 -6.43 13.89 0.98
C VAL A 9 -5.44 12.90 0.34
N LEU A 10 -5.80 11.61 0.29
CA LEU A 10 -4.95 10.57 -0.31
C LEU A 10 -4.71 10.82 -1.80
N VAL A 11 -5.74 11.18 -2.56
CA VAL A 11 -5.64 11.49 -4.00
C VAL A 11 -4.80 12.74 -4.22
N THR A 12 -4.98 13.79 -3.41
CA THR A 12 -4.20 15.03 -3.52
C THR A 12 -2.72 14.78 -3.21
N LEU A 13 -2.42 14.01 -2.16
CA LEU A 13 -1.05 13.60 -1.83
C LEU A 13 -0.44 12.74 -2.94
N ALA A 14 -1.18 11.76 -3.47
CA ALA A 14 -0.71 10.93 -4.56
C ALA A 14 -0.40 11.75 -5.81
N ALA A 15 -1.26 12.72 -6.18
CA ALA A 15 -1.02 13.62 -7.29
C ALA A 15 0.20 14.53 -7.06
N LEU A 16 0.35 15.07 -5.84
CA LEU A 16 1.52 15.87 -5.46
C LEU A 16 2.81 15.04 -5.57
N PHE A 17 2.83 13.84 -5.01
CA PHE A 17 3.99 12.95 -5.08
C PHE A 17 4.27 12.49 -6.51
N ALA A 18 3.25 12.26 -7.33
CA ALA A 18 3.42 11.92 -8.73
C ALA A 18 4.06 13.09 -9.50
N TYR A 19 3.61 14.32 -9.23
CA TYR A 19 4.20 15.52 -9.81
C TYR A 19 5.66 15.70 -9.37
N VAL A 20 5.95 15.57 -8.08
CA VAL A 20 7.33 15.64 -7.57
C VAL A 20 8.20 14.54 -8.20
N ASN A 21 7.70 13.31 -8.33
CA ASN A 21 8.40 12.22 -8.99
C ASN A 21 8.72 12.55 -10.44
N ALA A 22 7.71 12.99 -11.19
CA ALA A 22 7.85 13.32 -12.61
C ALA A 22 8.78 14.53 -12.85
N ARG A 23 8.79 15.51 -11.93
CA ARG A 23 9.59 16.73 -12.09
C ARG A 23 11.05 16.58 -11.65
N PHE A 24 11.33 15.84 -10.58
CA PHE A 24 12.65 15.84 -9.94
C PHE A 24 13.39 14.50 -9.94
N LEU A 25 12.70 13.37 -9.89
CA LEU A 25 13.31 12.05 -9.68
C LEU A 25 13.36 11.19 -10.94
N GLY A 26 12.34 11.27 -11.80
CA GLY A 26 12.26 10.49 -13.04
C GLY A 26 12.18 8.98 -12.83
N LEU A 27 11.78 8.51 -11.64
CA LEU A 27 11.71 7.08 -11.33
C LEU A 27 10.52 6.41 -12.04
N PRO A 28 10.64 5.11 -12.42
CA PRO A 28 9.57 4.39 -13.10
C PRO A 28 8.28 4.32 -12.27
N GLY A 29 7.21 4.95 -12.78
CA GLY A 29 5.83 4.84 -12.28
C GLY A 29 5.68 4.73 -10.76
N ASN A 30 5.04 3.63 -10.33
CA ASN A 30 4.65 3.38 -8.93
C ASN A 30 5.83 3.33 -7.94
N ILE A 31 7.05 3.03 -8.41
CA ILE A 31 8.25 2.96 -7.55
C ILE A 31 8.58 4.34 -6.99
N GLY A 32 8.51 5.39 -7.83
CA GLY A 32 8.78 6.75 -7.40
C GLY A 32 7.79 7.24 -6.34
N LEU A 33 6.50 6.92 -6.54
CA LEU A 33 5.45 7.24 -5.57
C LEU A 33 5.70 6.58 -4.21
N LEU A 34 6.09 5.31 -4.21
CA LEU A 34 6.37 4.55 -3.00
C LEU A 34 7.57 5.13 -2.24
N VAL A 35 8.68 5.43 -2.94
CA VAL A 35 9.89 6.00 -2.33
C VAL A 35 9.61 7.38 -1.73
N ILE A 36 8.93 8.27 -2.46
CA ILE A 36 8.59 9.62 -1.96
C ILE A 36 7.66 9.53 -0.76
N SER A 37 6.65 8.65 -0.81
CA SER A 37 5.72 8.45 0.32
C SER A 37 6.43 7.92 1.56
N LEU A 38 7.42 7.03 1.39
CA LEU A 38 8.21 6.49 2.48
C LEU A 38 9.11 7.56 3.10
N ILE A 39 9.78 8.38 2.27
CA ILE A 39 10.59 9.51 2.74
C ILE A 39 9.71 10.54 3.46
N ALA A 40 8.56 10.88 2.90
CA ALA A 40 7.61 11.80 3.52
C ALA A 40 7.11 11.27 4.88
N SER A 41 6.80 9.97 4.96
CA SER A 41 6.43 9.32 6.22
C SER A 41 7.56 9.39 7.26
N LEU A 42 8.80 9.13 6.85
CA LEU A 42 9.97 9.20 7.74
C LEU A 42 10.21 10.64 8.24
N LEU A 43 10.15 11.63 7.33
CA LEU A 43 10.27 13.05 7.69
C LEU A 43 9.17 13.48 8.65
N MET A 44 7.94 12.99 8.45
CA MET A 44 6.81 13.27 9.35
C MET A 44 7.03 12.69 10.75
N ILE A 45 7.58 11.48 10.87
CA ILE A 45 7.93 10.88 12.17
C ILE A 45 9.03 11.69 12.88
N ILE A 46 10.05 12.12 12.14
CA ILE A 46 11.15 12.92 12.69
C ILE A 46 10.63 14.29 13.17
N ALA A 47 9.82 14.96 12.34
CA ALA A 47 9.20 16.25 12.67
C ALA A 47 8.23 16.15 13.85
N GLY A 48 7.50 15.05 14.00
CA GLY A 48 6.62 14.81 15.14
C GLY A 48 7.38 14.73 16.48
N LYS A 49 8.64 14.27 16.46
CA LYS A 49 9.51 14.20 17.65
C LYS A 49 10.17 15.54 18.01
N SER A 50 10.26 16.48 17.08
CA SER A 50 10.92 17.78 17.30
C SER A 50 10.06 18.80 18.06
N GLY A 51 8.83 18.43 18.48
CA GLY A 51 7.95 19.30 19.26
C GLY A 51 7.28 20.43 18.47
N LEU A 52 7.31 20.40 17.13
CA LEU A 52 6.64 21.41 16.32
C LEU A 52 5.10 21.23 16.41
N PRO A 53 4.32 22.27 16.77
CA PRO A 53 2.87 22.17 16.90
C PRO A 53 2.17 21.72 15.61
N VAL A 54 2.68 22.18 14.45
CA VAL A 54 2.15 21.81 13.13
C VAL A 54 2.34 20.32 12.85
N ALA A 55 3.48 19.75 13.26
CA ALA A 55 3.75 18.33 13.06
C ALA A 55 2.85 17.46 13.95
N GLN A 56 2.54 17.91 15.18
CA GLN A 56 1.62 17.21 16.08
C GLN A 56 0.19 17.16 15.52
N GLY A 57 -0.33 18.29 15.01
CA GLY A 57 -1.65 18.34 14.39
C GLY A 57 -1.78 17.43 13.16
N LEU A 58 -0.73 17.34 12.33
CA LEU A 58 -0.69 16.42 11.19
C LEU A 58 -0.68 14.95 11.64
N VAL A 59 0.09 14.61 12.68
CA VAL A 59 0.15 13.24 13.23
C VAL A 59 -1.18 12.81 13.82
N GLU A 60 -1.87 13.68 14.53
CA GLU A 60 -3.22 13.39 15.06
C GLU A 60 -4.24 13.23 13.94
N MET A 61 -4.19 14.07 12.90
CA MET A 61 -5.06 13.95 11.74
C MET A 61 -4.90 12.59 11.05
N VAL A 62 -3.67 12.12 10.86
CA VAL A 62 -3.39 10.79 10.28
C VAL A 62 -3.87 9.66 11.20
N ARG A 63 -3.73 9.80 12.52
CA ARG A 63 -4.22 8.80 13.49
C ARG A 63 -5.75 8.64 13.49
N HIS A 64 -6.49 9.64 13.05
CA HIS A 64 -7.95 9.57 12.92
C HIS A 64 -8.41 8.96 11.60
N ILE A 65 -7.49 8.61 10.70
CA ILE A 65 -7.82 7.89 9.47
C ILE A 65 -7.96 6.40 9.80
N ASP A 66 -9.17 5.86 9.61
CA ASP A 66 -9.35 4.41 9.58
C ASP A 66 -8.85 3.87 8.25
N PHE A 67 -7.56 3.51 8.22
CA PHE A 67 -6.90 2.97 7.05
C PHE A 67 -7.47 1.61 6.65
N ASN A 68 -7.93 0.81 7.61
CA ASN A 68 -8.48 -0.51 7.32
C ASN A 68 -9.78 -0.37 6.52
N VAL A 69 -10.74 0.40 7.02
CA VAL A 69 -12.01 0.62 6.32
C VAL A 69 -11.78 1.33 4.98
N THR A 70 -10.94 2.37 4.97
CA THR A 70 -10.72 3.15 3.73
C THR A 70 -10.02 2.33 2.65
N LEU A 71 -8.94 1.62 2.98
CA LEU A 71 -8.20 0.84 1.98
C LEU A 71 -8.81 -0.53 1.71
N MET A 72 -9.08 -1.32 2.74
CA MET A 72 -9.48 -2.72 2.57
C MET A 72 -10.92 -2.85 2.10
N VAL A 73 -11.83 -2.03 2.61
CA VAL A 73 -13.25 -2.08 2.24
C VAL A 73 -13.53 -1.17 1.04
N GLY A 74 -13.09 0.08 1.13
CA GLY A 74 -13.31 1.08 0.08
C GLY A 74 -12.46 0.84 -1.17
N MET A 75 -11.17 1.20 -1.10
CA MET A 75 -10.31 1.28 -2.28
C MET A 75 -10.03 -0.07 -2.93
N LEU A 76 -9.79 -1.13 -2.16
CA LEU A 76 -9.45 -2.45 -2.68
C LEU A 76 -10.54 -3.01 -3.59
N SER A 77 -11.82 -2.84 -3.23
CA SER A 77 -12.95 -3.26 -4.06
C SER A 77 -12.92 -2.60 -5.44
N PHE A 78 -12.68 -1.29 -5.49
CA PHE A 78 -12.52 -0.56 -6.76
C PHE A 78 -11.26 -0.97 -7.53
N LEU A 79 -10.15 -1.23 -6.84
CA LEU A 79 -8.90 -1.69 -7.46
C LEU A 79 -9.05 -3.10 -8.07
N LEU A 80 -9.73 -4.02 -7.39
CA LEU A 80 -10.03 -5.36 -7.91
C LEU A 80 -10.98 -5.30 -9.10
N PHE A 81 -11.99 -4.42 -9.05
CA PHE A 81 -12.87 -4.19 -10.19
C PHE A 81 -12.13 -3.59 -11.40
N ALA A 82 -11.33 -2.54 -11.18
CA ALA A 82 -10.53 -1.93 -12.24
C ALA A 82 -9.51 -2.92 -12.81
N GLY A 83 -8.89 -3.74 -11.96
CA GLY A 83 -8.00 -4.82 -12.36
C GLY A 83 -8.73 -5.83 -13.24
N ALA A 84 -9.91 -6.29 -12.86
CA ALA A 84 -10.71 -7.23 -13.65
C ALA A 84 -11.16 -6.65 -15.01
N LEU A 85 -11.45 -5.34 -15.09
CA LEU A 85 -11.85 -4.70 -16.35
C LEU A 85 -10.72 -4.63 -17.39
N HIS A 86 -9.46 -4.60 -16.95
CA HIS A 86 -8.28 -4.62 -17.84
C HIS A 86 -7.87 -6.04 -18.28
N VAL A 87 -8.51 -7.09 -17.74
CA VAL A 87 -8.15 -8.48 -18.03
C VAL A 87 -8.89 -8.98 -19.27
N ASP A 88 -8.14 -9.53 -20.22
CA ASP A 88 -8.68 -10.24 -21.37
C ASP A 88 -9.28 -11.59 -20.93
N LEU A 89 -10.60 -11.72 -21.06
CA LEU A 89 -11.33 -12.92 -20.64
C LEU A 89 -11.04 -14.12 -21.54
N ASP A 90 -10.81 -13.91 -22.83
CA ASP A 90 -10.53 -14.98 -23.79
C ASP A 90 -9.16 -15.61 -23.49
N GLU A 91 -8.14 -14.78 -23.23
CA GLU A 91 -6.84 -15.28 -22.81
C GLU A 91 -6.88 -15.96 -21.43
N LEU A 92 -7.67 -15.40 -20.50
CA LEU A 92 -7.81 -15.97 -19.16
C LEU A 92 -8.47 -17.35 -19.19
N LEU A 93 -9.49 -17.53 -20.04
CA LEU A 93 -10.14 -18.83 -20.26
C LEU A 93 -9.22 -19.83 -20.94
N ALA A 94 -8.43 -19.40 -21.92
CA ALA A 94 -7.44 -20.24 -22.59
C ALA A 94 -6.37 -20.78 -21.63
N ARG A 95 -6.02 -20.01 -20.58
CA ARG A 95 -4.99 -20.36 -19.57
C ARG A 95 -5.54 -20.65 -18.17
N LYS A 96 -6.85 -20.92 -18.04
CA LYS A 96 -7.57 -21.06 -16.76
C LYS A 96 -6.93 -22.01 -15.74
N TRP A 97 -6.38 -23.14 -16.20
CA TRP A 97 -5.75 -24.12 -15.33
C TRP A 97 -4.43 -23.61 -14.71
N LYS A 98 -3.61 -22.90 -15.50
CA LYS A 98 -2.35 -22.33 -15.02
C LYS A 98 -2.64 -21.19 -14.05
N ILE A 99 -3.47 -20.23 -14.46
CA ILE A 99 -3.84 -19.07 -13.63
C ILE A 99 -4.51 -19.53 -12.33
N GLY A 100 -5.46 -20.47 -12.42
CA GLY A 100 -6.14 -21.04 -11.26
C GLY A 100 -5.19 -21.72 -10.27
N SER A 101 -4.23 -22.51 -10.77
CA SER A 101 -3.22 -23.15 -9.89
C SER A 101 -2.31 -22.13 -9.19
N PHE A 102 -1.88 -21.07 -9.87
CA PHE A 102 -1.07 -20.03 -9.27
C PHE A 102 -1.86 -19.22 -8.23
N ALA A 103 -3.11 -18.89 -8.52
CA ALA A 103 -3.97 -18.11 -7.63
C ALA A 103 -4.43 -18.89 -6.37
N THR A 104 -4.46 -20.23 -6.43
CA THR A 104 -4.88 -21.08 -5.31
C THR A 104 -3.69 -21.72 -4.62
N VAL A 105 -3.09 -22.74 -5.25
CA VAL A 105 -1.98 -23.52 -4.71
C VAL A 105 -0.77 -22.63 -4.46
N GLY A 106 -0.45 -21.73 -5.39
CA GLY A 106 0.66 -20.78 -5.24
C GLY A 106 0.49 -19.86 -4.03
N VAL A 107 -0.70 -19.31 -3.82
CA VAL A 107 -1.00 -18.44 -2.68
C VAL A 107 -0.96 -19.21 -1.35
N VAL A 108 -1.55 -20.41 -1.29
CA VAL A 108 -1.52 -21.25 -0.08
C VAL A 108 -0.09 -21.63 0.28
N LEU A 109 0.69 -22.12 -0.71
CA LEU A 109 2.10 -22.47 -0.50
C LEU A 109 2.92 -21.25 -0.09
N SER A 110 2.74 -20.10 -0.73
CA SER A 110 3.44 -18.86 -0.36
C SER A 110 3.10 -18.44 1.07
N THR A 111 1.84 -18.56 1.47
CA THR A 111 1.40 -18.21 2.83
C THR A 111 2.05 -19.11 3.87
N ILE A 112 2.09 -20.42 3.61
CA ILE A 112 2.74 -21.39 4.51
C ILE A 112 4.25 -21.15 4.57
N LEU A 113 4.91 -20.99 3.42
CA LEU A 113 6.37 -20.81 3.36
C LEU A 113 6.80 -19.51 4.02
N VAL A 114 6.23 -18.37 3.60
CA VAL A 114 6.58 -17.06 4.16
C VAL A 114 6.16 -16.98 5.62
N GLY A 115 4.97 -17.48 5.97
CA GLY A 115 4.47 -17.49 7.35
C GLY A 115 5.35 -18.31 8.29
N SER A 116 5.70 -19.55 7.91
CA SER A 116 6.56 -20.42 8.72
C SER A 116 7.99 -19.87 8.84
N LEU A 117 8.56 -19.38 7.74
CA LEU A 117 9.90 -18.78 7.76
C LEU A 117 9.94 -17.54 8.66
N THR A 118 8.93 -16.67 8.54
CA THR A 118 8.81 -15.49 9.42
C THR A 118 8.67 -15.88 10.88
N TRP A 119 7.86 -16.91 11.18
CA TRP A 119 7.71 -17.41 12.55
C TRP A 119 9.02 -17.96 13.13
N VAL A 120 9.78 -18.74 12.34
CA VAL A 120 11.09 -19.26 12.75
C VAL A 120 12.09 -18.13 12.96
N LEU A 121 12.17 -17.18 12.02
CA LEU A 121 13.08 -16.03 12.11
C LEU A 121 12.77 -15.16 13.33
N LEU A 122 11.50 -14.85 13.58
CA LEU A 122 11.09 -14.07 14.75
C LEU A 122 11.42 -14.81 16.04
N LYS A 123 11.14 -16.12 16.11
CA LYS A 123 11.49 -16.95 17.27
C LYS A 123 12.99 -16.99 17.53
N LEU A 124 13.82 -17.06 16.48
CA LEU A 124 15.29 -16.99 16.59
C LEU A 124 15.76 -15.61 17.07
N SER A 125 15.14 -14.52 16.59
CA SER A 125 15.48 -13.16 17.01
C SER A 125 15.02 -12.81 18.42
N ALA A 126 13.91 -13.39 18.89
CA ALA A 126 13.34 -13.18 20.23
C ALA A 126 13.97 -14.06 21.32
N LEU A 127 14.87 -14.99 20.94
CA LEU A 127 15.68 -15.78 21.88
C LEU A 127 17.03 -15.10 22.23
N ARG A 128 17.18 -13.81 21.90
CA ARG A 128 18.24 -12.90 22.36
C ARG A 128 17.61 -11.76 23.15
#